data_AF-A0A8J3SZS7-F1
#
_entry.id   AF-A0A8J3SZS7-F1
#
_cell.length_a   1.000
_cell.length_b   1.000
_cell.length_c   1.000
_cell.angle_alpha   90.00
_cell.angle_beta   90.00
_cell.angle_gamma   90.00
#
_symmetry.space_group_name_H-M   'P 1'
#
loop_
_entity.id
_entity.type
_entity.pdbx_description
1 polymer ?
#
loop_
_entity_poly.entity_id
_entity_poly.type
_entity_poly.pdbx_seq_one_letter_code
_entity_poly.pdbx_strand_id
1 'polypeptide(L)'
;MDIDELTLFPRRAEAMATEAPTDTRVVVISGARQVGKSTLAQAIVRSTAGAGELYLDQAAVRAAARQDPDGIVRHNGLLLIDEIQRVPGLLLSIKREVDADPRPGRFPLTGSARLLGLRDLPDALPGRSETIEHWPLSQGEIEQSADGFVDAVFRHGPDLTVPSPACAGATIWIAHCEAAIRKPSTAPRIAEEHASSSPTSPI
;
A
#
# COMPACT_ATOMS: atom_id res chain seq x y z
N MET A 1 -26.09 -10.82 6.88
CA MET A 1 -25.31 -11.30 5.72
C MET A 1 -23.95 -11.62 6.29
N ASP A 2 -23.78 -12.87 6.67
CA ASP A 2 -22.57 -13.37 7.31
C ASP A 2 -21.39 -13.27 6.33
N ILE A 3 -20.28 -12.70 6.81
CA ILE A 3 -19.03 -12.58 6.05
C ILE A 3 -18.30 -13.95 6.00
N ASP A 4 -18.79 -14.96 6.74
CA ASP A 4 -18.17 -16.27 6.91
C ASP A 4 -18.24 -17.20 5.68
N GLU A 5 -18.99 -16.86 4.63
CA GLU A 5 -19.08 -17.68 3.41
C GLU A 5 -18.38 -17.07 2.18
N LEU A 6 -17.74 -15.90 2.33
CA LEU A 6 -16.78 -15.42 1.34
C LEU A 6 -15.47 -16.15 1.58
N THR A 7 -15.11 -17.10 0.70
CA THR A 7 -13.78 -17.72 0.73
C THR A 7 -12.73 -16.62 0.57
N LEU A 8 -12.13 -16.22 1.70
CA LEU A 8 -11.03 -15.27 1.74
C LEU A 8 -9.80 -15.92 1.11
N PHE A 9 -9.19 -15.23 0.13
CA PHE A 9 -7.92 -15.67 -0.41
C PHE A 9 -6.85 -15.60 0.69
N PRO A 10 -6.07 -16.68 0.93
CA PRO A 10 -4.98 -16.65 1.88
C PRO A 10 -3.96 -15.59 1.42
N ARG A 11 -3.61 -14.67 2.32
CA ARG A 11 -2.72 -13.55 2.00
C ARG A 11 -1.30 -13.92 2.38
N ARG A 12 -0.35 -13.82 1.44
CA ARG A 12 1.09 -14.07 1.72
C ARG A 12 1.64 -13.11 2.78
N ALA A 13 1.15 -11.87 2.79
CA ALA A 13 1.53 -10.85 3.75
C ALA A 13 1.03 -11.12 5.19
N GLU A 14 0.15 -12.12 5.40
CA GLU A 14 -0.39 -12.43 6.73
C GLU A 14 0.68 -12.93 7.71
N ALA A 15 1.64 -13.72 7.23
CA ALA A 15 2.78 -14.16 8.04
C ALA A 15 3.57 -12.94 8.57
N MET A 16 3.95 -12.01 7.69
CA MET A 16 4.64 -10.78 8.09
C MET A 16 3.78 -9.92 9.03
N ALA A 17 2.48 -9.78 8.74
CA ALA A 17 1.57 -8.97 9.54
C ALA A 17 1.39 -9.52 10.96
N THR A 18 1.43 -10.83 11.13
CA THR A 18 1.29 -11.48 12.45
C THR A 18 2.62 -11.62 13.18
N GLU A 19 3.75 -11.64 12.47
CA GLU A 19 5.09 -11.69 13.05
C GLU A 19 5.59 -10.31 13.54
N ALA A 20 5.42 -9.25 12.74
CA ALA A 20 5.93 -7.91 13.08
C ALA A 20 5.46 -7.36 14.46
N PRO A 21 4.22 -7.60 14.93
CA PRO A 21 3.80 -7.19 16.28
C PRO A 21 4.57 -7.86 17.42
N THR A 22 5.40 -8.88 17.15
CA THR A 22 6.20 -9.58 18.18
C THR A 22 7.49 -8.85 18.54
N ASP A 23 8.02 -8.00 17.66
CA ASP A 23 9.28 -7.27 17.87
C ASP A 23 9.14 -5.74 17.64
N THR A 24 8.08 -5.31 16.97
CA THR A 24 7.88 -3.91 16.57
C THR A 24 6.70 -3.29 17.30
N ARG A 25 6.89 -2.06 17.82
CA ARG A 25 5.89 -1.37 18.64
C ARG A 25 4.68 -0.91 17.82
N VAL A 26 4.92 -0.43 16.61
CA VAL A 26 3.89 0.06 15.69
C VAL A 26 4.02 -0.63 14.34
N VAL A 27 2.98 -1.30 13.88
CA VAL A 27 2.97 -1.96 12.57
C VAL A 27 2.06 -1.17 11.65
N VAL A 28 2.58 -0.68 10.52
CA VAL A 28 1.81 0.13 9.57
C VAL A 28 1.49 -0.71 8.34
N ILE A 29 0.21 -1.01 8.13
CA ILE A 29 -0.27 -1.69 6.93
C ILE A 29 -0.72 -0.63 5.92
N SER A 30 0.13 -0.39 4.92
CA SER A 30 -0.12 0.54 3.82
C SER A 30 -0.48 -0.22 2.55
N GLY A 31 -1.15 0.41 1.59
CA GLY A 31 -1.46 -0.24 0.31
C GLY A 31 -2.65 0.38 -0.41
N ALA A 32 -2.86 0.01 -1.66
CA ALA A 32 -3.92 0.60 -2.48
C ALA A 32 -5.32 0.46 -1.84
N ARG A 33 -6.29 1.22 -2.33
CA ARG A 33 -7.69 1.07 -1.87
C ARG A 33 -8.19 -0.33 -2.28
N GLN A 34 -9.04 -0.92 -1.44
CA GLN A 34 -9.71 -2.19 -1.72
C GLN A 34 -8.81 -3.42 -1.87
N VAL A 35 -7.57 -3.38 -1.38
CA VAL A 35 -6.65 -4.55 -1.38
C VAL A 35 -6.75 -5.43 -0.13
N GLY A 36 -7.73 -5.20 0.75
CA GLY A 36 -7.93 -6.04 1.95
C GLY A 36 -7.09 -5.68 3.18
N LYS A 37 -6.58 -4.44 3.30
CA LYS A 37 -5.74 -4.00 4.44
C LYS A 37 -6.39 -4.20 5.80
N SER A 38 -7.64 -3.78 5.97
CA SER A 38 -8.36 -3.94 7.23
C SER A 38 -8.56 -5.43 7.54
N THR A 39 -8.80 -6.27 6.53
CA THR A 39 -8.86 -7.73 6.68
C THR A 39 -7.53 -8.32 7.15
N LEU A 40 -6.40 -7.86 6.61
CA LEU A 40 -5.07 -8.26 7.06
C LEU A 40 -4.82 -7.82 8.51
N ALA A 41 -5.19 -6.58 8.86
CA ALA A 41 -5.07 -6.06 10.22
C ALA A 41 -5.92 -6.84 11.23
N GLN A 42 -7.09 -7.33 10.79
CA GLN A 42 -7.95 -8.20 11.59
C GLN A 42 -7.31 -9.56 11.90
N ALA A 43 -6.36 -10.05 11.10
CA ALA A 43 -5.60 -11.25 11.47
C ALA A 43 -4.75 -11.02 12.73
N ILE A 44 -4.22 -9.81 12.90
CA ILE A 44 -3.44 -9.41 14.08
C ILE A 44 -4.35 -9.33 15.33
N VAL A 45 -5.52 -8.69 15.17
CA VAL A 45 -6.50 -8.57 16.27
C VAL A 45 -6.97 -9.95 16.73
N ARG A 46 -7.33 -10.83 15.80
CA ARG A 46 -7.80 -12.19 16.11
C ARG A 46 -6.78 -13.08 16.82
N SER A 47 -5.48 -12.82 16.61
CA SER A 47 -4.40 -13.52 17.30
C SER A 47 -4.04 -12.93 18.67
N THR A 48 -4.67 -11.81 19.07
CA THR A 48 -4.33 -11.07 20.30
C THR A 48 -5.52 -10.93 21.24
N ALA A 49 -5.46 -11.58 22.41
CA ALA A 49 -6.50 -11.47 23.42
C ALA A 49 -6.60 -10.06 24.01
N GLY A 50 -7.82 -9.54 24.14
CA GLY A 50 -8.07 -8.20 24.68
C GLY A 50 -7.62 -7.06 23.78
N ALA A 51 -7.47 -7.31 22.47
CA ALA A 51 -7.22 -6.26 21.49
C ALA A 51 -8.39 -5.28 21.40
N GLY A 52 -8.07 -3.99 21.31
CA GLY A 52 -9.02 -2.93 21.00
C GLY A 52 -8.98 -2.55 19.52
N GLU A 53 -10.05 -1.91 19.05
CA GLU A 53 -10.19 -1.48 17.65
C GLU A 53 -10.78 -0.07 17.57
N LEU A 54 -10.19 0.79 16.73
CA LEU A 54 -10.65 2.14 16.44
C LEU A 54 -10.77 2.35 14.94
N TYR A 55 -11.99 2.59 14.47
CA TYR A 55 -12.30 2.83 13.06
C TYR A 55 -12.52 4.31 12.81
N LEU A 56 -11.52 5.02 12.26
CA LEU A 56 -11.56 6.47 12.10
C LEU A 56 -12.39 6.96 10.89
N ASP A 57 -12.95 6.03 10.12
CA ASP A 57 -13.97 6.33 9.13
C ASP A 57 -15.34 6.62 9.78
N GLN A 58 -15.60 6.06 10.97
CA GLN A 58 -16.79 6.30 11.78
C GLN A 58 -16.76 7.72 12.37
N ALA A 59 -17.81 8.50 12.12
CA ALA A 59 -17.85 9.91 12.48
C ALA A 59 -17.70 10.17 13.98
N ALA A 60 -18.33 9.34 14.82
CA ALA A 60 -18.28 9.46 16.28
C ALA A 60 -16.87 9.16 16.83
N VAL A 61 -16.24 8.06 16.38
CA VAL A 61 -14.87 7.68 16.77
C VAL A 61 -13.89 8.76 16.33
N ARG A 62 -14.02 9.26 15.10
CA ARG A 62 -13.19 10.35 14.59
C ARG A 62 -13.34 11.65 15.38
N ALA A 63 -14.56 11.99 15.82
CA ALA A 63 -14.80 13.16 16.64
C ALA A 63 -14.14 13.02 18.03
N ALA A 64 -14.32 11.87 18.68
CA ALA A 64 -13.67 11.56 19.95
C ALA A 64 -12.13 11.63 19.84
N ALA A 65 -11.57 11.04 18.78
CA ALA A 65 -10.13 11.03 18.53
C ALA A 65 -9.54 12.44 18.33
N ARG A 66 -10.32 13.36 17.79
CA ARG A 66 -9.91 14.77 17.62
C ARG A 66 -10.05 15.56 18.91
N GLN A 67 -11.01 15.20 19.76
CA GLN A 67 -11.28 15.89 21.01
C GLN A 67 -10.26 15.52 22.10
N ASP A 68 -9.94 14.23 22.24
CA ASP A 68 -8.97 13.72 23.21
C ASP A 68 -8.08 12.65 22.58
N PRO A 69 -7.04 13.06 21.82
CA PRO A 69 -6.16 12.14 21.12
C PRO A 69 -5.30 11.30 22.08
N ASP A 70 -4.93 11.82 23.25
CA ASP A 70 -4.13 11.08 24.24
C ASP A 70 -5.01 10.08 25.01
N GLY A 71 -6.25 10.45 25.35
CA GLY A 71 -7.17 9.54 26.04
C GLY A 71 -7.66 8.38 25.16
N ILE A 72 -7.91 8.62 23.87
CA ILE A 72 -8.45 7.57 22.99
C ILE A 72 -7.42 6.47 22.69
N VAL A 73 -6.11 6.79 22.71
CA VAL A 73 -5.05 5.81 22.43
C VAL A 73 -4.53 5.10 23.68
N ARG A 74 -5.00 5.48 24.88
CA ARG A 74 -4.65 4.78 26.13
C ARG A 74 -5.34 3.42 26.17
N HIS A 75 -4.55 2.38 25.92
CA HIS A 75 -4.99 1.01 25.95
C HIS A 75 -3.86 0.11 26.48
N ASN A 76 -4.19 -0.86 27.35
CA ASN A 76 -3.19 -1.69 28.05
C ASN A 76 -2.58 -2.80 27.16
N GLY A 77 -3.22 -3.11 26.03
CA GLY A 77 -2.77 -4.10 25.05
C GLY A 77 -2.71 -3.52 23.64
N LEU A 78 -2.83 -4.40 22.65
CA LEU A 78 -2.90 -4.02 21.25
C LEU A 78 -4.12 -3.16 20.95
N LEU A 79 -3.94 -2.06 20.23
CA LEU A 79 -5.03 -1.21 19.73
C LEU A 79 -4.87 -1.02 18.22
N LEU A 80 -5.74 -1.68 17.45
CA LEU A 80 -5.83 -1.47 16.00
C LEU A 80 -6.44 -0.09 15.73
N ILE A 81 -5.79 0.73 14.91
CA ILE A 81 -6.32 2.00 14.44
C ILE A 81 -6.43 1.97 12.91
N ASP A 82 -7.65 1.87 12.41
CA ASP A 82 -7.95 1.80 10.98
C ASP A 82 -8.10 3.20 10.38
N GLU A 83 -7.53 3.40 9.19
CA GLU A 83 -7.56 4.67 8.43
C GLU A 83 -6.94 5.87 9.18
N ILE A 84 -5.72 5.70 9.73
CA ILE A 84 -4.99 6.71 10.53
C ILE A 84 -4.89 8.09 9.87
N GLN A 85 -4.85 8.15 8.52
CA GLN A 85 -4.86 9.40 7.75
C GLN A 85 -6.09 10.28 7.99
N ARG A 86 -7.18 9.76 8.58
CA ARG A 86 -8.38 10.53 8.93
C ARG A 86 -8.15 11.46 10.13
N VAL A 87 -7.20 11.10 11.01
CA VAL A 87 -6.78 11.90 12.17
C VAL A 87 -5.24 11.82 12.34
N PRO A 88 -4.46 12.49 11.46
CA PRO A 88 -2.99 12.44 11.52
C PRO A 88 -2.40 12.89 12.86
N GLY A 89 -3.09 13.76 13.59
CA GLY A 89 -2.68 14.22 14.91
C GLY A 89 -2.50 13.12 15.96
N LEU A 90 -3.13 11.95 15.76
CA LEU A 90 -2.95 10.79 16.65
C LEU A 90 -1.51 10.26 16.66
N LEU A 91 -0.72 10.49 15.60
CA LEU A 91 0.66 10.00 15.53
C LEU A 91 1.52 10.51 16.69
N LEU A 92 1.29 11.75 17.15
CA LEU A 92 2.03 12.31 18.30
C LEU A 92 1.63 11.64 19.62
N SER A 93 0.35 11.34 19.81
CA SER A 93 -0.16 10.63 20.99
C SER A 93 0.34 9.18 21.01
N ILE A 94 0.29 8.49 19.86
CA ILE A 94 0.85 7.14 19.69
C ILE A 94 2.35 7.14 20.04
N LYS A 95 3.11 8.12 19.52
CA LYS A 95 4.55 8.27 19.83
C LYS A 95 4.80 8.34 21.32
N ARG A 96 4.08 9.22 22.04
CA ARG A 96 4.22 9.37 23.49
C ARG A 96 3.93 8.07 24.22
N GLU A 97 2.91 7.35 23.77
CA GLU A 97 2.50 6.10 24.37
C GLU A 97 3.51 4.95 24.17
N VAL A 98 4.08 4.80 22.97
CA VAL A 98 5.13 3.79 22.72
C VAL A 98 6.52 4.18 23.24
N ASP A 99 6.72 5.46 23.58
CA ASP A 99 7.91 5.94 24.30
C ASP A 99 7.79 5.62 25.80
N ALA A 100 6.58 5.70 26.37
CA ALA A 100 6.33 5.37 27.77
C ALA A 100 6.30 3.86 28.03
N ASP A 101 5.75 3.08 27.10
CA ASP A 101 5.69 1.62 27.17
C ASP A 101 6.22 1.01 25.86
N PRO A 102 7.49 0.56 25.86
CA PRO A 102 8.18 0.11 24.65
C PRO A 102 7.84 -1.33 24.25
N ARG A 103 6.80 -1.94 24.85
CA ARG A 103 6.36 -3.29 24.47
C ARG A 103 6.00 -3.35 22.97
N PRO A 104 6.33 -4.45 22.28
CA PRO A 104 5.97 -4.63 20.87
C PRO A 104 4.46 -4.87 20.71
N GLY A 105 3.95 -4.66 19.50
CA GLY A 105 2.56 -4.96 19.12
C GLY A 105 1.51 -3.99 19.67
N ARG A 106 1.92 -2.83 20.20
CA ARG A 106 1.02 -1.84 20.81
C ARG A 106 0.00 -1.31 19.80
N PHE A 107 0.43 -0.93 18.59
CA PHE A 107 -0.42 -0.25 17.61
C PHE A 107 -0.25 -0.74 16.18
N PRO A 108 -1.11 -1.65 15.71
CA PRO A 108 -1.33 -1.84 14.28
C PRO A 108 -2.11 -0.65 13.72
N LEU A 109 -1.60 -0.04 12.66
CA LEU A 109 -2.19 1.09 11.97
C LEU A 109 -2.50 0.68 10.54
N THR A 110 -3.66 1.06 10.01
CA THR A 110 -3.92 0.93 8.57
C THR A 110 -4.05 2.28 7.89
N GLY A 111 -3.82 2.27 6.58
CA GLY A 111 -4.58 3.15 5.72
C GLY A 111 -4.19 3.08 4.25
N SER A 112 -4.87 3.86 3.42
CA SER A 112 -4.69 3.83 1.96
C SER A 112 -3.31 4.32 1.53
N ALA A 113 -2.77 3.83 0.40
CA ALA A 113 -1.47 4.19 -0.19
C ALA A 113 -1.26 5.70 -0.43
N ARG A 114 -2.32 6.53 -0.38
CA ARG A 114 -2.19 7.98 -0.22
C ARG A 114 -1.55 8.40 1.11
N LEU A 115 -1.30 7.47 2.03
CA LEU A 115 -0.43 7.58 3.20
C LEU A 115 1.03 7.84 2.82
N LEU A 116 1.48 7.45 1.62
CA LEU A 116 2.77 7.90 1.09
C LEU A 116 2.76 9.40 0.74
N GLY A 117 1.58 10.04 0.77
CA GLY A 117 1.42 11.49 0.78
C GLY A 117 1.46 12.13 2.17
N LEU A 118 1.34 11.34 3.25
CA LEU A 118 1.84 11.73 4.58
C LEU A 118 3.35 11.47 4.57
N ARG A 119 4.13 12.49 4.19
CA ARG A 119 5.59 12.49 4.39
C ARG A 119 5.96 12.28 5.86
N ASP A 120 5.01 12.42 6.77
CA ASP A 120 5.25 12.53 8.20
C ASP A 120 5.20 11.21 8.98
N LEU A 121 4.72 10.08 8.44
CA LEU A 121 4.53 8.87 9.26
C LEU A 121 5.86 8.17 9.62
N PRO A 122 6.79 7.95 8.68
CA PRO A 122 8.15 7.50 9.00
C PRO A 122 8.89 8.49 9.90
N ASP A 123 8.70 9.80 9.68
CA ASP A 123 9.31 10.87 10.47
C ASP A 123 8.69 11.03 11.88
N ALA A 124 7.42 10.66 12.05
CA ALA A 124 6.72 10.73 13.33
C ALA A 124 7.10 9.59 14.26
N LEU A 125 7.39 8.40 13.72
CA LEU A 125 7.67 7.17 14.47
C LEU A 125 9.00 6.49 14.10
N PRO A 126 10.12 7.23 13.96
CA PRO A 126 11.38 6.66 13.51
C PRO A 126 11.90 5.61 14.49
N GLY A 127 12.33 4.46 13.97
CA GLY A 127 12.86 3.35 14.76
C GLY A 127 11.86 2.69 15.71
N ARG A 128 10.56 3.00 15.59
CA ARG A 128 9.47 2.43 16.41
C ARG A 128 8.44 1.70 15.56
N SER A 129 8.42 1.99 14.26
CA SER A 129 7.48 1.43 13.32
C SER A 129 8.14 0.62 12.21
N GLU A 130 7.43 -0.40 11.77
CA GLU A 130 7.68 -1.15 10.54
C GLU A 130 6.49 -0.93 9.61
N THR A 131 6.75 -0.83 8.30
CA THR A 131 5.69 -0.69 7.30
C THR A 131 5.60 -1.95 6.46
N ILE A 132 4.42 -2.57 6.48
CA ILE A 132 4.07 -3.68 5.60
C ILE A 132 3.26 -3.10 4.44
N GLU A 133 3.84 -3.16 3.25
CA GLU A 133 3.13 -2.77 2.03
C GLU A 133 2.27 -3.92 1.51
N HIS A 134 0.96 -3.71 1.58
CA HIS A 134 -0.04 -4.66 1.14
C HIS A 134 -0.45 -4.40 -0.32
N TRP A 135 -0.04 -5.32 -1.17
CA TRP A 135 -0.32 -5.32 -2.61
C TRP A 135 -1.66 -6.00 -2.94
N PRO A 136 -2.22 -5.78 -4.14
CA PRO A 136 -3.29 -6.63 -4.68
C PRO A 136 -2.91 -8.11 -4.68
N LEU A 137 -3.88 -8.99 -4.96
CA LEU A 137 -3.64 -10.42 -5.07
C LEU A 137 -2.55 -10.72 -6.12
N SER A 138 -1.55 -11.53 -5.75
CA SER A 138 -0.61 -12.12 -6.70
C SER A 138 -1.29 -13.23 -7.50
N GLN A 139 -0.68 -13.62 -8.63
CA GLN A 139 -1.19 -14.79 -9.36
C GLN A 139 -1.07 -16.07 -8.55
N GLY A 140 0.00 -16.26 -7.77
CA GLY A 140 0.11 -17.40 -6.87
C GLY A 140 -1.00 -17.43 -5.82
N GLU A 141 -1.45 -16.28 -5.31
CA GLU A 141 -2.60 -16.22 -4.39
C GLU A 141 -3.92 -16.58 -5.07
N ILE A 142 -4.14 -16.14 -6.32
CA ILE A 142 -5.35 -16.45 -7.10
C ILE A 142 -5.38 -17.94 -7.47
N GLU A 143 -4.25 -18.48 -7.92
CA GLU A 143 -4.09 -19.88 -8.35
C GLU A 143 -3.81 -20.84 -7.19
N GLN A 144 -3.68 -20.32 -5.96
CA GLN A 144 -3.31 -21.07 -4.76
C GLN A 144 -1.98 -21.85 -4.91
N SER A 145 -1.04 -21.26 -5.64
CA SER A 145 0.29 -21.80 -5.94
C SER A 145 1.39 -20.88 -5.38
N ALA A 146 2.62 -21.40 -5.28
CA ALA A 146 3.75 -20.55 -4.88
C ALA A 146 4.09 -19.55 -5.99
N ASP A 147 4.32 -18.29 -5.61
CA ASP A 147 4.83 -17.29 -6.56
C ASP A 147 6.24 -17.69 -7.02
N GLY A 148 6.39 -17.93 -8.33
CA GLY A 148 7.65 -18.39 -8.92
C GLY A 148 8.17 -17.49 -10.04
N PHE A 149 7.57 -16.32 -10.25
CA PHE A 149 7.90 -15.44 -11.38
C PHE A 149 9.39 -15.05 -11.39
N VAL A 150 9.92 -14.61 -10.25
CA VAL A 150 11.32 -14.18 -10.15
C VAL A 150 12.27 -15.36 -10.46
N ASP A 151 12.03 -16.53 -9.86
CA ASP A 151 12.81 -17.73 -10.13
C ASP A 151 12.73 -18.14 -11.61
N ALA A 152 11.56 -18.03 -12.22
CA ALA A 152 11.36 -18.31 -13.63
C ALA A 152 12.11 -17.32 -14.53
N VAL A 153 12.12 -16.02 -14.19
CA VAL A 153 12.92 -15.01 -14.90
C VAL A 153 14.41 -15.34 -14.82
N PHE A 154 14.94 -15.69 -13.64
CA PHE A 154 16.35 -16.06 -13.52
C PHE A 154 16.71 -17.37 -14.21
N ARG A 155 15.77 -18.33 -14.25
CA ARG A 155 15.99 -19.64 -14.89
C ARG A 155 15.90 -19.59 -16.41
N HIS A 156 14.95 -18.83 -16.95
CA HIS A 156 14.62 -18.84 -18.39
C HIS A 156 15.06 -17.57 -19.11
N GLY A 157 15.35 -16.49 -18.39
CA GLY A 157 15.82 -15.23 -18.97
C GLY A 157 14.87 -14.71 -20.06
N PRO A 158 15.38 -14.34 -21.25
CA PRO A 158 14.56 -13.83 -22.35
C PRO A 158 13.59 -14.87 -22.93
N ASP A 159 13.81 -16.16 -22.68
CA ASP A 159 12.97 -17.25 -23.19
C ASP A 159 11.77 -17.55 -22.26
N LEU A 160 11.56 -16.74 -21.22
CA LEU A 160 10.41 -16.89 -20.33
C LEU A 160 9.09 -16.71 -21.09
N THR A 161 8.34 -17.79 -21.21
CA THR A 161 6.97 -17.77 -21.75
C THR A 161 5.96 -17.87 -20.62
N VAL A 162 5.10 -16.85 -20.46
CA VAL A 162 3.95 -16.90 -19.56
C VAL A 162 2.72 -17.23 -20.38
N PRO A 163 2.07 -18.39 -20.20
CA PRO A 163 0.84 -18.68 -20.91
C PRO A 163 -0.24 -17.69 -20.45
N SER A 164 -0.79 -16.93 -21.39
CA SER A 164 -1.93 -16.07 -21.10
C SER A 164 -3.17 -16.95 -20.88
N PRO A 165 -3.87 -16.85 -19.73
CA PRO A 165 -5.12 -17.58 -19.52
C PRO A 165 -6.22 -17.15 -20.52
N ALA A 166 -6.09 -15.96 -21.13
CA ALA A 166 -7.00 -15.51 -22.20
C ALA A 166 -6.76 -16.21 -23.55
N CYS A 167 -5.67 -16.97 -23.70
CA CYS A 167 -5.30 -17.61 -24.96
C CYS A 167 -5.54 -19.13 -24.97
N ALA A 168 -6.03 -19.72 -23.87
CA ALA A 168 -6.48 -21.11 -23.84
C ALA A 168 -7.86 -21.24 -24.50
N GLY A 169 -7.97 -20.90 -25.79
CA GLY A 169 -9.20 -21.13 -26.58
C GLY A 169 -9.48 -20.17 -27.74
N ALA A 170 -8.73 -19.08 -27.92
CA ALA A 170 -8.99 -18.13 -29.00
C ALA A 170 -7.99 -18.28 -30.15
N THR A 171 -8.39 -19.04 -31.17
CA THR A 171 -7.76 -19.05 -32.48
C THR A 171 -7.83 -17.64 -33.09
N ILE A 172 -6.66 -17.04 -33.33
CA ILE A 172 -6.39 -15.83 -34.13
C ILE A 172 -6.84 -14.50 -33.51
N TRP A 173 -5.89 -13.62 -33.16
CA TRP A 173 -5.85 -12.17 -33.48
C TRP A 173 -4.44 -11.62 -33.18
N ILE A 174 -3.46 -11.88 -34.07
CA ILE A 174 -2.25 -11.04 -34.15
C ILE A 174 -2.67 -9.77 -34.91
N ALA A 175 -3.11 -8.74 -34.19
CA ALA A 175 -3.15 -7.37 -34.71
C ALA A 175 -3.34 -6.25 -33.66
N HIS A 176 -3.62 -6.53 -32.38
CA HIS A 176 -4.02 -5.46 -31.45
C HIS A 176 -3.13 -5.20 -30.23
N CYS A 177 -2.02 -5.93 -30.02
CA CYS A 177 -1.09 -5.65 -28.92
C CYS A 177 0.03 -4.66 -29.26
N GLU A 178 0.28 -4.34 -30.52
CA GLU A 178 1.39 -3.45 -30.90
C GLU A 178 1.09 -1.95 -30.68
N ALA A 179 -0.17 -1.59 -30.46
CA ALA A 179 -0.61 -0.20 -30.30
C ALA A 179 -0.41 0.37 -28.89
N ALA A 180 -0.23 -0.46 -27.86
CA ALA A 180 -0.19 0.01 -26.46
C ALA A 180 1.21 0.40 -25.95
N ILE A 181 2.29 0.06 -26.68
CA ILE A 181 3.68 0.23 -26.18
C ILE A 181 4.46 1.32 -26.95
N ARG A 182 3.97 1.80 -28.10
CA ARG A 182 4.67 2.84 -28.88
C ARG A 182 4.10 4.23 -28.60
N LYS A 183 4.70 4.98 -27.67
CA LYS A 183 4.53 6.45 -27.64
C LYS A 183 5.19 7.04 -28.89
N PRO A 184 4.49 7.82 -29.74
CA PRO A 184 5.16 8.60 -30.77
C PRO A 184 5.93 9.76 -30.11
N SER A 185 7.24 9.61 -30.06
CA SER A 185 8.19 10.72 -29.88
C SER A 185 8.20 11.55 -31.17
N THR A 186 7.49 12.69 -31.17
CA THR A 186 7.85 13.82 -32.04
C THR A 186 7.32 15.12 -31.42
N ALA A 187 8.19 15.82 -30.69
CA ALA A 187 8.07 17.26 -30.52
C ALA A 187 8.55 17.94 -31.81
N PRO A 188 7.86 18.97 -32.35
CA PRO A 188 8.37 19.71 -33.48
C PRO A 188 9.58 20.55 -33.04
N ARG A 189 10.68 20.41 -33.79
CA ARG A 189 11.84 21.30 -33.72
C ARG A 189 11.38 22.71 -34.10
N ILE A 190 11.59 23.66 -33.19
CA ILE A 190 11.61 25.08 -33.52
C ILE A 190 12.89 25.29 -34.35
N ALA A 191 12.73 25.66 -35.62
CA ALA A 191 13.85 26.13 -36.43
C ALA A 191 14.09 27.60 -36.08
N GLU A 192 15.22 27.87 -35.45
CA GLU A 192 15.84 29.19 -35.37
C GLU A 192 16.31 29.57 -36.77
N GLU A 193 15.71 30.60 -37.36
CA GLU A 193 16.22 31.26 -38.56
C GLU A 193 17.09 32.45 -38.13
N HIS A 194 18.41 32.21 -38.03
CA HIS A 194 19.40 33.27 -37.87
C HIS A 194 19.76 33.88 -39.23
N ALA A 195 19.38 35.15 -39.37
CA ALA A 195 20.00 36.25 -40.13
C ALA A 195 21.08 35.94 -41.19
N SER A 196 20.87 36.47 -42.40
CA SER A 196 21.97 36.99 -43.23
C SER A 196 21.53 38.17 -44.11
N SER A 197 22.20 39.31 -43.88
CA SER A 197 22.66 40.35 -44.83
C SER A 197 21.66 41.23 -45.63
N SER A 198 21.70 42.51 -45.26
CA SER A 198 21.33 43.78 -45.96
C SER A 198 22.08 44.00 -47.31
N PRO A 199 22.05 45.17 -47.99
CA PRO A 199 21.14 46.34 -47.96
C PRO A 199 20.69 46.82 -49.38
N THR A 200 19.66 47.68 -49.50
CA THR A 200 19.63 48.74 -50.54
C THR A 200 18.59 49.84 -50.24
N SER A 201 19.08 51.06 -50.00
CA SER A 201 18.41 52.35 -50.31
C SER A 201 19.02 52.86 -51.64
N PRO A 202 18.62 53.99 -52.26
CA PRO A 202 17.61 55.02 -51.94
C PRO A 202 16.54 55.11 -53.08
N ILE A 203 15.51 55.97 -53.11
CA ILE A 203 15.32 57.42 -52.94
C ILE A 203 13.85 57.65 -52.59
#